data_AF-A0AAF0I6Q1-F1
#
_entry.id   AF-A0AAF0I6Q1-F1
#
_cell.length_a   1.000
_cell.length_b   1.000
_cell.length_c   1.000
_cell.angle_alpha   90.00
_cell.angle_beta   90.00
_cell.angle_gamma   90.00
#
_symmetry.space_group_name_H-M   'P 1'
#
loop_
_entity.id
_entity.type
_entity.pdbx_description
1 polymer ?
#
loop_
_entity_poly.entity_id
_entity_poly.type
_entity_poly.pdbx_seq_one_letter_code
_entity_poly.pdbx_strand_id
1 'polypeptide(L)'
;MSLMQFGGLLVVYLLSLVFILTLTWREFKRVRFNFHLFFTLLFLLTFYFGFPLTAVLVFRFNVEVVPVENLLEALLSATAFYAIYYVSYKVRLKPVGAPPAKPWLQMNRVETHLTCVILALVALGTVTVFFIHNGFLLFRLTAYNQIFSSEVSGVALKRFFYFFIPAMLIPYFLSPTRRNWLLFLVVTVAFGLLTYALVGGTRANIIIAFALFLFIGITRGWITLWMLATAGVLAIAGMFWLALRRYNLDVMGDEAFYTFLYLTRDTFSPWENLALLLDNYARIEFQGLAPLWRDFYVFIPTWLWPDRPLTVLNSANYFTWEVLNNHSGLAISPTLIGSLVVMGGVWAIPIGAVAVGMIIKAFDAIYQRGCLETNRYTGAILQSFCFGAVFNMIVLAREGLDAFGSRVVFFCIIFAACLGMAKLLFWLLDRAGLIRDRSRRVLHSPL
;
A
#
# COMPACT_ATOMS: atom_id res chain seq x y z
N MET A 1 -4.89 -6.59 33.10
CA MET A 1 -3.68 -5.74 33.18
C MET A 1 -3.75 -4.90 34.45
N SER A 2 -2.72 -4.90 35.30
CA SER A 2 -2.68 -4.02 36.49
C SER A 2 -2.36 -2.57 36.12
N LEU A 3 -2.73 -1.61 36.98
CA LEU A 3 -2.45 -0.18 36.76
C LEU A 3 -0.94 0.10 36.63
N MET A 4 -0.11 -0.59 37.40
CA MET A 4 1.35 -0.44 37.36
C MET A 4 1.94 -0.95 36.03
N GLN A 5 1.49 -2.10 35.57
CA GLN A 5 1.87 -2.66 34.26
C GLN A 5 1.48 -1.72 33.11
N PHE A 6 0.27 -1.16 33.16
CA PHE A 6 -0.16 -0.16 32.20
C PHE A 6 0.70 1.10 32.25
N GLY A 7 1.01 1.60 33.44
CA GLY A 7 1.88 2.76 33.62
C GLY A 7 3.25 2.56 32.98
N GLY A 8 3.85 1.38 33.17
CA GLY A 8 5.11 1.01 32.51
C GLY A 8 5.01 1.01 30.99
N LEU A 9 3.98 0.35 30.43
CA LEU A 9 3.72 0.34 28.99
C LEU A 9 3.48 1.75 28.43
N LEU A 10 2.72 2.58 29.14
CA LEU A 10 2.41 3.95 28.74
C LEU A 10 3.68 4.80 28.67
N VAL A 11 4.59 4.66 29.63
CA VAL A 11 5.88 5.38 29.61
C VAL A 11 6.69 4.99 28.37
N VAL A 12 6.83 3.68 28.10
CA VAL A 12 7.57 3.19 26.93
C VAL A 12 6.91 3.65 25.63
N TYR A 13 5.58 3.60 25.56
CA TYR A 13 4.78 4.11 24.45
C TYR A 13 5.05 5.60 24.20
N LEU A 14 4.95 6.45 25.23
CA LEU A 14 5.14 7.89 25.12
C LEU A 14 6.58 8.24 24.70
N LEU A 15 7.59 7.59 25.30
CA LEU A 15 8.99 7.81 24.93
C LEU A 15 9.25 7.42 23.46
N SER A 16 8.71 6.28 23.04
CA SER A 16 8.83 5.80 21.65
C SER A 16 8.11 6.74 20.67
N LEU A 17 6.90 7.19 21.01
CA LEU A 17 6.12 8.10 20.20
C LEU A 17 6.82 9.46 20.06
N VAL A 18 7.32 10.03 21.17
CA VAL A 18 8.06 11.29 21.16
C VAL A 18 9.34 11.16 20.33
N PHE A 19 10.06 10.05 20.44
CA PHE A 19 11.24 9.77 19.62
C PHE A 19 10.91 9.82 18.12
N ILE A 20 9.91 9.05 17.67
CA ILE A 20 9.52 8.99 16.25
C ILE A 20 8.99 10.33 15.77
N LEU A 21 8.11 10.99 16.54
CA LEU A 21 7.53 12.28 16.18
C LEU A 21 8.59 13.39 16.09
N THR A 22 9.58 13.40 16.99
CA THR A 22 10.67 14.37 16.97
C THR A 22 11.51 14.24 15.69
N LEU A 23 11.83 13.00 15.29
CA LEU A 23 12.53 12.75 14.03
C LEU A 23 11.69 13.16 12.82
N THR A 24 10.40 12.82 12.83
CA THR A 24 9.46 13.16 11.75
C THR A 24 9.30 14.67 11.59
N TRP A 25 9.15 15.40 12.69
CA TRP A 25 8.99 16.85 12.69
C TRP A 25 10.19 17.57 12.09
N ARG A 26 11.42 17.11 12.40
CA ARG A 26 12.65 17.64 11.81
C ARG A 26 12.69 17.45 10.30
N GLU A 27 12.17 16.34 9.80
CA GLU A 27 12.12 16.04 8.36
C GLU A 27 11.00 16.80 7.64
N PHE A 28 9.82 16.89 8.25
CA PHE A 28 8.69 17.64 7.70
C PHE A 28 9.02 19.13 7.51
N LYS A 29 9.81 19.72 8.41
CA LYS A 29 10.32 21.10 8.25
C LYS A 29 11.22 21.27 7.04
N ARG A 30 11.92 20.22 6.59
CA ARG A 30 12.86 20.28 5.46
C ARG A 30 12.17 20.06 4.13
N VAL A 31 11.28 19.07 4.07
CA VAL A 31 10.63 18.63 2.84
C VAL A 31 9.14 18.42 3.10
N ARG A 32 8.27 19.07 2.32
CA ARG A 32 6.81 18.94 2.47
C ARG A 32 6.31 17.51 2.19
N PHE A 33 6.97 16.79 1.28
CA PHE A 33 6.61 15.41 0.96
C PHE A 33 7.82 14.55 0.59
N ASN A 34 7.87 13.34 1.18
CA ASN A 34 8.83 12.29 0.88
C ASN A 34 8.22 10.93 1.26
N PHE A 35 8.62 9.83 0.60
CA PHE A 35 8.14 8.48 0.95
C PHE A 35 8.56 8.07 2.36
N HIS A 36 9.70 8.58 2.87
CA HIS A 36 10.03 8.44 4.29
C HIS A 36 8.92 8.94 5.22
N LEU A 37 8.44 10.17 5.02
CA LEU A 37 7.38 10.75 5.86
C LEU A 37 6.08 9.94 5.75
N PHE A 38 5.76 9.47 4.54
CA PHE A 38 4.60 8.63 4.31
C PHE A 38 4.71 7.27 5.02
N PHE A 39 5.86 6.60 4.88
CA PHE A 39 6.14 5.35 5.56
C PHE A 39 6.08 5.52 7.08
N THR A 40 6.66 6.58 7.63
CA THR A 40 6.60 6.86 9.07
C THR A 40 5.16 7.08 9.55
N LEU A 41 4.33 7.78 8.79
CA LEU A 41 2.92 7.96 9.14
C LEU A 41 2.16 6.63 9.12
N LEU A 42 2.40 5.77 8.12
CA LEU A 42 1.85 4.42 8.07
C LEU A 42 2.36 3.53 9.22
N PHE A 43 3.63 3.67 9.58
CA PHE A 43 4.26 2.94 10.68
C PHE A 43 3.63 3.33 12.03
N LEU A 44 3.49 4.63 12.29
CA LEU A 44 2.78 5.14 13.48
C LEU A 44 1.31 4.68 13.51
N LEU A 45 0.62 4.74 12.36
CA LEU A 45 -0.75 4.25 12.25
C LEU A 45 -0.84 2.74 12.53
N THR A 46 0.12 1.95 12.06
CA THR A 46 0.07 0.49 12.19
C THR A 46 0.45 0.03 13.60
N PHE A 47 1.51 0.61 14.20
CA PHE A 47 2.10 0.10 15.44
C PHE A 47 1.77 0.91 16.71
N TYR A 48 1.39 2.19 16.60
CA TYR A 48 1.21 3.07 17.77
C TYR A 48 -0.21 3.62 17.93
N PHE A 49 -0.99 3.74 16.85
CA PHE A 49 -2.34 4.28 16.92
C PHE A 49 -3.31 3.39 17.70
N GLY A 50 -3.09 2.07 17.70
CA GLY A 50 -3.94 1.11 18.39
C GLY A 50 -3.77 1.09 19.90
N PHE A 51 -2.63 1.53 20.45
CA PHE A 51 -2.36 1.47 21.89
C PHE A 51 -3.40 2.26 22.73
N PRO A 52 -3.73 3.53 22.42
CA PRO A 52 -4.82 4.24 23.09
C PRO A 52 -6.18 3.53 22.99
N LEU A 53 -6.48 2.89 21.85
CA LEU A 53 -7.73 2.16 21.65
C LEU A 53 -7.76 0.91 22.54
N THR A 54 -6.66 0.14 22.58
CA THR A 54 -6.49 -1.00 23.47
C THR A 54 -6.61 -0.57 24.94
N ALA A 55 -6.05 0.57 25.33
CA ALA A 55 -6.17 1.08 26.69
C ALA A 55 -7.64 1.31 27.09
N VAL A 56 -8.43 1.96 26.23
CA VAL A 56 -9.87 2.16 26.49
C VAL A 56 -10.61 0.83 26.54
N LEU A 57 -10.29 -0.12 25.64
CA LEU A 57 -10.88 -1.47 25.65
C LEU A 57 -10.60 -2.23 26.95
N VAL A 58 -9.37 -2.18 27.46
CA VAL A 58 -9.01 -2.86 28.71
C VAL A 58 -9.67 -2.21 29.92
N PHE A 59 -9.61 -0.88 30.06
CA PHE A 59 -10.11 -0.22 31.28
C PHE A 59 -11.61 -0.03 31.32
N ARG A 60 -12.27 0.19 30.18
CA ARG A 60 -13.72 0.42 30.11
C ARG A 60 -14.52 -0.85 29.90
N PHE A 61 -13.99 -1.78 29.11
CA PHE A 61 -14.70 -2.99 28.69
C PHE A 61 -14.09 -4.29 29.23
N ASN A 62 -13.05 -4.19 30.05
CA ASN A 62 -12.37 -5.33 30.67
C ASN A 62 -11.94 -6.40 29.66
N VAL A 63 -11.51 -5.96 28.47
CA VAL A 63 -11.04 -6.85 27.40
C VAL A 63 -9.74 -7.51 27.81
N GLU A 64 -9.69 -8.83 27.69
CA GLU A 64 -8.44 -9.58 27.81
C GLU A 64 -7.53 -9.28 26.63
N VAL A 65 -6.29 -8.92 26.95
CA VAL A 65 -5.24 -8.62 25.99
C VAL A 65 -4.07 -9.58 26.24
N VAL A 66 -3.22 -9.71 25.23
CA VAL A 66 -1.96 -10.46 25.30
C VAL A 66 -1.17 -10.07 26.57
N PRO A 67 -0.40 -11.00 27.18
CA PRO A 67 0.49 -10.67 28.28
C PRO A 67 1.27 -9.38 28.06
N VAL A 68 1.35 -8.57 29.12
CA VAL A 68 1.96 -7.22 29.11
C VAL A 68 3.41 -7.25 28.63
N GLU A 69 4.12 -8.33 28.93
CA GLU A 69 5.51 -8.55 28.51
C GLU A 69 5.61 -8.60 26.97
N ASN A 70 4.74 -9.35 26.31
CA ASN A 70 4.71 -9.42 24.84
C ASN A 70 4.25 -8.11 24.20
N LEU A 71 3.33 -7.37 24.83
CA LEU A 71 2.95 -6.02 24.39
C LEU A 71 4.13 -5.05 24.48
N LEU A 72 4.94 -5.16 25.55
CA LEU A 72 6.16 -4.38 25.74
C LEU A 72 7.20 -4.75 24.69
N GLU A 73 7.45 -6.04 24.46
CA GLU A 73 8.36 -6.54 23.43
C GLU A 73 7.95 -6.09 22.03
N ALA A 74 6.66 -6.09 21.71
CA ALA A 74 6.13 -5.59 20.45
C ALA A 74 6.43 -4.10 20.26
N LEU A 75 6.20 -3.28 21.30
CA LEU A 75 6.53 -1.84 21.27
C LEU A 75 8.03 -1.58 21.14
N LEU A 76 8.86 -2.29 21.92
CA LEU A 76 10.32 -2.15 21.86
C LEU A 76 10.86 -2.61 20.52
N SER A 77 10.37 -3.72 19.98
CA SER A 77 10.73 -4.23 18.65
C SER A 77 10.34 -3.25 17.54
N ALA A 78 9.16 -2.63 17.63
CA ALA A 78 8.73 -1.58 16.71
C ALA A 78 9.62 -0.34 16.79
N THR A 79 9.95 0.12 17.99
CA THR A 79 10.84 1.28 18.19
C THR A 79 12.25 0.99 17.69
N ALA A 80 12.80 -0.20 17.99
CA ALA A 80 14.11 -0.64 17.54
C ALA A 80 14.16 -0.77 16.00
N PHE A 81 13.14 -1.39 15.40
CA PHE A 81 12.99 -1.46 13.95
C PHE A 81 13.02 -0.06 13.34
N TYR A 82 12.24 0.88 13.87
CA TYR A 82 12.20 2.24 13.35
C TYR A 82 13.53 2.98 13.48
N ALA A 83 14.23 2.80 14.60
CA ALA A 83 15.55 3.40 14.81
C ALA A 83 16.58 2.91 13.77
N ILE A 84 16.65 1.59 13.56
CA ILE A 84 17.56 0.98 12.56
C ILE A 84 17.17 1.41 11.14
N TYR A 85 15.87 1.39 10.84
CA TYR A 85 15.32 1.88 9.58
C TYR A 85 15.74 3.34 9.32
N TYR A 86 15.58 4.21 10.31
CA TYR A 86 15.90 5.63 10.18
C TYR A 86 17.40 5.86 9.95
N VAL A 87 18.26 5.15 10.69
CA VAL A 87 19.72 5.20 10.48
C VAL A 87 20.06 4.75 9.06
N SER A 88 19.59 3.57 8.62
CA SER A 88 19.82 3.05 7.26
C SER A 88 19.34 4.02 6.18
N TYR A 89 18.14 4.59 6.36
CA TYR A 89 17.59 5.60 5.48
C TYR A 89 18.47 6.86 5.39
N LYS A 90 19.09 7.29 6.50
CA LYS A 90 19.97 8.47 6.52
C LYS A 90 21.40 8.23 6.06
N VAL A 91 21.93 7.01 6.20
CA VAL A 91 23.29 6.65 5.78
C VAL A 91 23.49 6.91 4.29
N ARG A 92 24.35 7.85 3.91
CA ARG A 92 24.57 8.19 2.49
C ARG A 92 25.36 7.08 1.79
N LEU A 93 24.77 6.52 0.73
CA LEU A 93 25.41 5.51 -0.12
C LEU A 93 26.20 6.14 -1.28
N LYS A 94 25.99 7.43 -1.55
CA LYS A 94 26.68 8.17 -2.61
C LYS A 94 27.45 9.36 -2.05
N PRO A 95 28.67 9.60 -2.53
CA PRO A 95 29.46 10.76 -2.13
C PRO A 95 28.80 12.06 -2.61
N VAL A 96 29.06 13.15 -1.89
CA VAL A 96 28.41 14.47 -2.05
C VAL A 96 28.62 15.09 -3.44
N GLY A 97 29.70 14.73 -4.12
CA GLY A 97 30.05 15.23 -5.46
C GLY A 97 29.81 14.24 -6.60
N ALA A 98 29.03 13.17 -6.40
CA ALA A 98 28.76 12.22 -7.47
C ALA A 98 28.05 12.94 -8.64
N PRO A 99 28.54 12.81 -9.89
CA PRO A 99 27.94 13.49 -11.03
C PRO A 99 26.48 13.03 -11.20
N PRO A 100 25.59 13.93 -11.68
CA PRO A 100 24.20 13.56 -11.93
C PRO A 100 24.17 12.35 -12.88
N ALA A 101 23.47 11.30 -12.45
CA ALA A 101 23.36 10.09 -13.24
C ALA A 101 22.72 10.43 -14.60
N LYS A 102 23.27 9.86 -15.69
CA LYS A 102 22.72 10.06 -17.04
C LYS A 102 21.22 9.71 -17.05
N PRO A 103 20.38 10.49 -17.76
CA PRO A 103 18.96 10.19 -17.88
C PRO A 103 18.80 8.84 -18.58
N TRP A 104 18.37 7.82 -17.83
CA TRP A 104 18.19 6.46 -18.32
C TRP A 104 16.91 6.30 -19.16
N LEU A 105 15.91 7.16 -18.92
CA LEU A 105 14.61 7.11 -19.59
C LEU A 105 14.32 8.47 -20.25
N GLN A 106 14.27 8.49 -21.58
CA GLN A 106 13.73 9.62 -22.33
C GLN A 106 12.37 9.25 -22.91
N MET A 107 11.37 10.07 -22.60
CA MET A 107 9.99 9.91 -23.03
C MET A 107 9.56 11.05 -23.95
N ASN A 108 8.92 10.71 -25.05
CA ASN A 108 8.23 11.65 -25.93
C ASN A 108 6.76 11.78 -25.57
N ARG A 109 6.10 12.80 -26.13
CA ARG A 109 4.65 13.03 -25.96
C ARG A 109 3.83 11.80 -26.37
N VAL A 110 4.14 11.23 -27.53
CA VAL A 110 3.41 10.08 -28.09
C VAL A 110 3.66 8.85 -27.22
N GLU A 111 4.91 8.55 -26.85
CA GLU A 111 5.26 7.44 -25.95
C GLU A 111 4.52 7.51 -24.60
N THR A 112 4.39 8.72 -24.04
CA THR A 112 3.72 8.94 -22.76
C THR A 112 2.21 8.70 -22.86
N HIS A 113 1.56 9.22 -23.91
CA HIS A 113 0.14 8.96 -24.14
C HIS A 113 -0.11 7.48 -24.49
N LEU A 114 0.78 6.83 -25.25
CA LEU A 114 0.70 5.39 -25.52
C LEU A 114 0.82 4.58 -24.23
N THR A 115 1.76 4.93 -23.34
CA THR A 115 1.89 4.25 -22.04
C THR A 115 0.63 4.41 -21.20
N CYS A 116 0.06 5.62 -21.16
CA CYS A 116 -1.22 5.89 -20.50
C CYS A 116 -2.35 5.00 -21.06
N VAL A 117 -2.48 4.91 -22.39
CA VAL A 117 -3.51 4.10 -23.04
C VAL A 117 -3.30 2.62 -22.78
N ILE A 118 -2.07 2.11 -22.90
CA ILE A 118 -1.75 0.70 -22.65
C ILE A 118 -2.05 0.31 -21.20
N LEU A 119 -1.65 1.14 -20.23
CA LEU A 119 -1.96 0.90 -18.81
C LEU A 119 -3.48 0.88 -18.56
N ALA A 120 -4.22 1.82 -19.17
CA ALA A 120 -5.68 1.85 -19.07
C ALA A 120 -6.33 0.63 -19.74
N LEU A 121 -5.82 0.19 -20.89
CA LEU A 121 -6.29 -1.00 -21.61
C LEU A 121 -6.01 -2.29 -20.83
N VAL A 122 -4.86 -2.41 -20.18
CA VAL A 122 -4.55 -3.56 -19.31
C VAL A 122 -5.55 -3.61 -18.16
N ALA A 123 -5.81 -2.49 -17.48
CA ALA A 123 -6.76 -2.45 -16.38
C ALA A 123 -8.20 -2.71 -16.83
N LEU A 124 -8.68 -2.04 -17.88
CA LEU A 124 -10.04 -2.20 -18.40
C LEU A 124 -10.24 -3.58 -19.02
N GLY A 125 -9.28 -4.06 -19.81
CA GLY A 125 -9.33 -5.38 -20.45
C GLY A 125 -9.39 -6.50 -19.41
N THR A 126 -8.59 -6.43 -18.36
CA THR A 126 -8.64 -7.42 -17.27
C THR A 126 -9.95 -7.35 -16.47
N VAL A 127 -10.51 -6.15 -16.24
CA VAL A 127 -11.84 -6.00 -15.63
C VAL A 127 -12.93 -6.63 -16.50
N THR A 128 -12.90 -6.40 -17.81
CA THR A 128 -13.86 -6.96 -18.77
C THR A 128 -13.75 -8.48 -18.83
N VAL A 129 -12.54 -9.03 -18.91
CA VAL A 129 -12.32 -10.48 -18.89
C VAL A 129 -12.83 -11.09 -17.58
N PHE A 130 -12.52 -10.46 -16.45
CA PHE A 130 -13.03 -10.91 -15.15
C PHE A 130 -14.56 -10.90 -15.09
N PHE A 131 -15.19 -9.87 -15.66
CA PHE A 131 -16.65 -9.77 -15.75
C PHE A 131 -17.26 -10.84 -16.67
N ILE A 132 -16.65 -11.13 -17.82
CA ILE A 132 -17.14 -12.17 -18.73
C ILE A 132 -17.11 -13.55 -18.06
N HIS A 133 -16.07 -13.83 -17.28
CA HIS A 133 -15.93 -15.12 -16.60
C HIS A 133 -16.84 -15.29 -15.38
N ASN A 134 -17.11 -14.22 -14.62
CA ASN A 134 -17.74 -14.33 -13.30
C ASN A 134 -19.09 -13.59 -13.16
N GLY A 135 -19.44 -12.72 -14.10
CA GLY A 135 -20.59 -11.82 -14.00
C GLY A 135 -20.45 -10.80 -12.86
N PHE A 136 -21.58 -10.26 -12.39
CA PHE A 136 -21.60 -9.37 -11.22
C PHE A 136 -21.59 -10.17 -9.91
N LEU A 137 -20.41 -10.30 -9.31
CA LEU A 137 -20.24 -11.06 -8.06
C LEU A 137 -20.99 -10.44 -6.87
N LEU A 138 -21.21 -9.11 -6.86
CA LEU A 138 -21.88 -8.41 -5.77
C LEU A 138 -23.35 -8.84 -5.57
N PHE A 139 -24.03 -9.29 -6.63
CA PHE A 139 -25.41 -9.76 -6.55
C PHE A 139 -25.52 -11.27 -6.29
N ARG A 140 -24.40 -12.01 -6.36
CA ARG A 140 -24.37 -13.48 -6.24
C ARG A 140 -23.83 -13.98 -4.90
N LEU A 141 -22.94 -13.23 -4.26
CA LEU A 141 -22.24 -13.68 -3.04
C LEU A 141 -22.95 -13.15 -1.78
N THR A 142 -23.37 -14.05 -0.91
CA THR A 142 -23.96 -13.71 0.40
C THR A 142 -22.89 -13.53 1.49
N ALA A 143 -21.66 -14.05 1.28
CA ALA A 143 -20.54 -13.94 2.23
C ALA A 143 -19.18 -13.62 1.56
N TYR A 144 -18.29 -12.87 2.26
CA TYR A 144 -16.98 -12.42 1.74
C TYR A 144 -15.99 -13.57 1.50
N ASN A 145 -16.11 -14.68 2.26
CA ASN A 145 -15.29 -15.87 2.09
C ASN A 145 -15.55 -16.62 0.77
N GLN A 146 -16.75 -16.47 0.18
CA GLN A 146 -17.09 -17.08 -1.11
C GLN A 146 -16.35 -16.41 -2.29
N ILE A 147 -15.75 -15.23 -2.10
CA ILE A 147 -14.85 -14.59 -3.09
C ILE A 147 -13.60 -15.44 -3.35
N PHE A 148 -13.24 -16.33 -2.41
CA PHE A 148 -12.12 -17.28 -2.51
C PHE A 148 -12.58 -18.72 -2.76
N SER A 149 -13.88 -18.95 -3.01
CA SER A 149 -14.37 -20.27 -3.42
C SER A 149 -13.88 -20.63 -4.82
N SER A 150 -13.84 -21.93 -5.13
CA SER A 150 -13.49 -22.47 -6.45
C SER A 150 -14.41 -22.00 -7.58
N GLU A 151 -15.52 -21.33 -7.26
CA GLU A 151 -16.47 -20.79 -8.22
C GLU A 151 -16.02 -19.47 -8.86
N VAL A 152 -15.05 -18.75 -8.27
CA VAL A 152 -14.55 -17.47 -8.81
C VAL A 152 -13.21 -17.68 -9.53
N SER A 153 -13.25 -17.65 -10.86
CA SER A 153 -12.07 -17.77 -11.69
C SER A 153 -11.36 -16.41 -11.88
N GLY A 154 -10.02 -16.41 -11.87
CA GLY A 154 -9.24 -15.21 -12.20
C GLY A 154 -9.06 -14.19 -11.07
N VAL A 155 -9.02 -14.62 -9.79
CA VAL A 155 -8.74 -13.73 -8.64
C VAL A 155 -7.45 -12.92 -8.81
N ALA A 156 -6.45 -13.46 -9.50
CA ALA A 156 -5.21 -12.75 -9.83
C ALA A 156 -5.43 -11.51 -10.73
N LEU A 157 -6.45 -11.51 -11.59
CA LEU A 157 -6.77 -10.37 -12.48
C LEU A 157 -7.09 -9.11 -11.68
N LYS A 158 -7.60 -9.25 -10.45
CA LYS A 158 -7.89 -8.12 -9.55
C LYS A 158 -6.68 -7.23 -9.31
N ARG A 159 -5.46 -7.80 -9.34
CA ARG A 159 -4.21 -7.04 -9.15
C ARG A 159 -3.87 -6.15 -10.35
N PHE A 160 -4.42 -6.40 -11.53
CA PHE A 160 -4.22 -5.54 -12.70
C PHE A 160 -5.10 -4.29 -12.69
N PHE A 161 -6.18 -4.27 -11.90
CA PHE A 161 -7.07 -3.11 -11.80
C PHE A 161 -6.35 -1.89 -11.24
N TYR A 162 -5.32 -2.14 -10.40
CA TYR A 162 -4.48 -1.09 -9.84
C TYR A 162 -3.71 -0.29 -10.89
N PHE A 163 -3.48 -0.81 -12.12
CA PHE A 163 -2.81 -0.06 -13.18
C PHE A 163 -3.66 1.07 -13.79
N PHE A 164 -4.97 1.10 -13.50
CA PHE A 164 -5.82 2.24 -13.86
C PHE A 164 -5.38 3.52 -13.15
N ILE A 165 -4.87 3.38 -11.92
CA ILE A 165 -4.42 4.51 -11.10
C ILE A 165 -3.22 5.23 -11.73
N PRO A 166 -2.08 4.57 -12.02
CA PRO A 166 -0.99 5.22 -12.74
C PRO A 166 -1.42 5.68 -14.14
N ALA A 167 -2.32 4.98 -14.83
CA ALA A 167 -2.86 5.47 -16.11
C ALA A 167 -3.52 6.85 -15.97
N MET A 168 -4.26 7.11 -14.90
CA MET A 168 -4.90 8.40 -14.63
C MET A 168 -3.95 9.44 -13.99
N LEU A 169 -2.88 9.00 -13.33
CA LEU A 169 -1.85 9.90 -12.78
C LEU A 169 -1.00 10.54 -13.88
N ILE A 170 -0.72 9.82 -14.98
CA ILE A 170 0.04 10.37 -16.12
C ILE A 170 -0.59 11.68 -16.65
N PRO A 171 -1.87 11.74 -17.08
CA PRO A 171 -2.48 12.97 -17.59
C PRO A 171 -2.62 14.07 -16.51
N TYR A 172 -2.69 13.70 -15.24
CA TYR A 172 -2.61 14.65 -14.13
C TYR A 172 -1.22 15.30 -14.03
N PHE A 173 -0.13 14.53 -14.03
CA PHE A 173 1.24 15.05 -13.93
C PHE A 173 1.73 15.75 -15.21
N LEU A 174 1.37 15.20 -16.38
CA LEU A 174 0.60 15.89 -17.41
C LEU A 174 0.37 17.37 -17.15
N SER A 175 -0.84 17.71 -16.75
CA SER A 175 -1.32 19.08 -16.60
C SER A 175 -1.84 19.28 -15.18
N PRO A 176 -0.97 19.62 -14.22
CA PRO A 176 -1.32 19.63 -12.81
C PRO A 176 -2.16 20.88 -12.47
N THR A 177 -3.47 20.80 -12.71
CA THR A 177 -4.44 21.84 -12.38
C THR A 177 -5.42 21.33 -11.33
N ARG A 178 -6.06 22.24 -10.58
CA ARG A 178 -7.11 21.88 -9.61
C ARG A 178 -8.27 21.12 -10.27
N ARG A 179 -8.63 21.48 -11.51
CA ARG A 179 -9.66 20.78 -12.29
C ARG A 179 -9.26 19.34 -12.59
N ASN A 180 -8.03 19.11 -13.05
CA ASN A 180 -7.55 17.77 -13.37
C ASN A 180 -7.34 16.90 -12.12
N TRP A 181 -7.06 17.52 -10.98
CA TRP A 181 -7.03 16.82 -9.70
C TRP A 181 -8.41 16.33 -9.24
N LEU A 182 -9.45 17.16 -9.39
CA LEU A 182 -10.83 16.73 -9.15
C LEU A 182 -11.29 15.70 -10.19
N LEU A 183 -10.92 15.87 -11.47
CA LEU A 183 -11.22 14.90 -12.52
C LEU A 183 -10.57 13.55 -12.21
N PHE A 184 -9.31 13.56 -11.77
CA PHE A 184 -8.62 12.34 -11.30
C PHE A 184 -9.45 11.63 -10.22
N LEU A 185 -9.95 12.35 -9.21
CA LEU A 185 -10.80 11.77 -8.18
C LEU A 185 -12.09 11.17 -8.76
N VAL A 186 -12.83 11.93 -9.56
CA VAL A 186 -14.12 11.48 -10.12
C VAL A 186 -13.93 10.22 -10.97
N VAL A 187 -12.94 10.19 -11.86
CA VAL A 187 -12.69 9.07 -12.76
C VAL A 187 -12.20 7.83 -12.00
N THR A 188 -11.28 8.02 -11.05
CA THR A 188 -10.75 6.88 -10.27
C THR A 188 -11.75 6.32 -9.27
N VAL A 189 -12.60 7.17 -8.66
CA VAL A 189 -13.70 6.71 -7.79
C VAL A 189 -14.78 6.02 -8.61
N ALA A 190 -15.15 6.53 -9.78
CA ALA A 190 -16.10 5.85 -10.68
C ALA A 190 -15.59 4.46 -11.10
N PHE A 191 -14.31 4.35 -11.46
CA PHE A 191 -13.69 3.06 -11.72
C PHE A 191 -13.65 2.18 -10.46
N GLY A 192 -13.37 2.75 -9.30
CA GLY A 192 -13.42 2.08 -8.01
C GLY A 192 -14.81 1.48 -7.72
N LEU A 193 -15.88 2.25 -7.95
CA LEU A 193 -17.27 1.80 -7.80
C LEU A 193 -17.63 0.70 -8.81
N LEU A 194 -17.18 0.83 -10.06
CA LEU A 194 -17.33 -0.23 -11.08
C LEU A 194 -16.66 -1.53 -10.60
N THR A 195 -15.40 -1.47 -10.17
CA THR A 195 -14.71 -2.66 -9.65
C THR A 195 -15.35 -3.18 -8.37
N TYR A 196 -15.91 -2.32 -7.51
CA TYR A 196 -16.65 -2.75 -6.32
C TYR A 196 -17.87 -3.62 -6.68
N ALA A 197 -18.66 -3.20 -7.68
CA ALA A 197 -19.80 -3.97 -8.16
C ALA A 197 -19.38 -5.29 -8.83
N LEU A 198 -18.29 -5.27 -9.62
CA LEU A 198 -17.82 -6.44 -10.36
C LEU A 198 -17.16 -7.49 -9.46
N VAL A 199 -16.39 -7.06 -8.46
CA VAL A 199 -15.51 -7.93 -7.66
C VAL A 199 -16.17 -8.42 -6.38
N GLY A 200 -17.38 -7.97 -6.07
CA GLY A 200 -18.12 -8.41 -4.88
C GLY A 200 -17.79 -7.61 -3.62
N GLY A 201 -17.63 -6.30 -3.75
CA GLY A 201 -17.58 -5.39 -2.60
C GLY A 201 -16.19 -5.03 -2.06
N THR A 202 -15.14 -5.18 -2.86
CA THR A 202 -13.77 -4.78 -2.45
C THR A 202 -13.61 -3.26 -2.45
N ARG A 203 -13.42 -2.68 -1.26
CA ARG A 203 -13.28 -1.23 -1.05
C ARG A 203 -11.88 -0.67 -1.35
N ALA A 204 -10.90 -1.54 -1.59
CA ALA A 204 -9.49 -1.16 -1.73
C ALA A 204 -9.24 -0.11 -2.82
N ASN A 205 -9.79 -0.28 -4.02
CA ASN A 205 -9.57 0.64 -5.14
C ASN A 205 -10.04 2.08 -4.85
N ILE A 206 -11.20 2.21 -4.19
CA ILE A 206 -11.76 3.52 -3.80
C ILE A 206 -10.88 4.17 -2.73
N ILE A 207 -10.46 3.39 -1.73
CA ILE A 207 -9.59 3.88 -0.64
C ILE A 207 -8.25 4.37 -1.21
N ILE A 208 -7.65 3.63 -2.15
CA ILE A 208 -6.38 4.02 -2.78
C ILE A 208 -6.54 5.31 -3.58
N ALA A 209 -7.59 5.41 -4.40
CA ALA A 209 -7.87 6.60 -5.19
C ALA A 209 -8.02 7.85 -4.28
N PHE A 210 -8.77 7.71 -3.19
CA PHE A 210 -8.98 8.79 -2.23
C PHE A 210 -7.69 9.15 -1.47
N ALA A 211 -6.92 8.15 -1.03
CA ALA A 211 -5.64 8.38 -0.36
C ALA A 211 -4.66 9.14 -1.26
N LEU A 212 -4.54 8.74 -2.52
CA LEU A 212 -3.69 9.43 -3.51
C LEU A 212 -4.18 10.85 -3.79
N PHE A 213 -5.49 11.05 -3.91
CA PHE A 213 -6.08 12.37 -4.08
C PHE A 213 -5.70 13.32 -2.93
N LEU A 214 -5.91 12.88 -1.68
CA LEU A 214 -5.55 13.64 -0.49
C LEU A 214 -4.07 13.98 -0.47
N PHE A 215 -3.24 12.99 -0.78
CA PHE A 215 -1.80 13.10 -0.76
C PHE A 215 -1.27 14.07 -1.82
N ILE A 216 -1.75 13.97 -3.06
CA ILE A 216 -1.48 14.95 -4.12
C ILE A 216 -1.89 16.35 -3.66
N GLY A 217 -3.06 16.48 -3.04
CA GLY A 217 -3.55 17.75 -2.48
C GLY A 217 -2.61 18.36 -1.45
N ILE A 218 -2.00 17.55 -0.57
CA ILE A 218 -1.00 17.99 0.41
C ILE A 218 0.28 18.44 -0.29
N THR A 219 0.80 17.64 -1.25
CA THR A 219 2.04 17.99 -1.96
C THR A 219 1.93 19.32 -2.72
N ARG A 220 0.74 19.61 -3.27
CA ARG A 220 0.44 20.86 -3.99
C ARG A 220 0.00 22.01 -3.08
N GLY A 221 -0.19 21.76 -1.79
CA GLY A 221 -0.63 22.76 -0.81
C GLY A 221 -2.10 23.19 -0.95
N TRP A 222 -2.95 22.38 -1.61
CA TRP A 222 -4.39 22.62 -1.69
C TRP A 222 -5.15 22.08 -0.49
N ILE A 223 -4.61 21.06 0.17
CA ILE A 223 -5.15 20.46 1.38
C ILE A 223 -4.21 20.75 2.54
N THR A 224 -4.78 21.24 3.64
CA THR A 224 -4.04 21.45 4.90
C THR A 224 -4.05 20.17 5.74
N LEU A 225 -3.12 20.06 6.70
CA LEU A 225 -3.05 18.90 7.59
C LEU A 225 -4.35 18.71 8.42
N TRP A 226 -5.04 19.80 8.77
CA TRP A 226 -6.33 19.75 9.46
C TRP A 226 -7.46 19.17 8.60
N MET A 227 -7.46 19.48 7.29
CA MET A 227 -8.40 18.87 6.35
C MET A 227 -8.14 17.36 6.21
N LEU A 228 -6.88 16.93 6.26
CA LEU A 228 -6.55 15.50 6.29
C LEU A 228 -7.05 14.84 7.58
N ALA A 229 -6.82 15.46 8.74
CA ALA A 229 -7.26 14.93 10.03
C ALA A 229 -8.79 14.79 10.08
N THR A 230 -9.52 15.82 9.66
CA THR A 230 -11.00 15.78 9.58
C THR A 230 -11.50 14.76 8.58
N ALA A 231 -10.90 14.67 7.39
CA ALA A 231 -11.23 13.62 6.41
C ALA A 231 -10.95 12.21 6.95
N GLY A 232 -9.88 12.04 7.73
CA GLY A 232 -9.56 10.77 8.41
C GLY A 232 -10.62 10.38 9.44
N VAL A 233 -11.01 11.31 10.32
CA VAL A 233 -12.08 11.08 11.31
C VAL A 233 -13.39 10.74 10.63
N LEU A 234 -13.77 11.48 9.58
CA LEU A 234 -14.98 11.21 8.80
C LEU A 234 -14.91 9.84 8.09
N ALA A 235 -13.74 9.45 7.58
CA ALA A 235 -13.56 8.15 6.95
C ALA A 235 -13.70 6.99 7.96
N ILE A 236 -13.16 7.15 9.17
CA ILE A 236 -13.30 6.15 10.25
C ILE A 236 -14.77 6.04 10.68
N ALA A 237 -15.45 7.18 10.91
CA ALA A 237 -16.87 7.20 11.25
C ALA A 237 -17.75 6.60 10.13
N GLY A 238 -17.47 6.94 8.87
CA GLY A 238 -18.19 6.40 7.72
C GLY A 238 -17.96 4.89 7.53
N MET A 239 -16.72 4.41 7.72
CA MET A 239 -16.41 2.99 7.70
C MET A 239 -17.15 2.22 8.79
N PHE A 240 -17.25 2.78 10.00
CA PHE A 240 -17.99 2.19 11.10
C PHE A 240 -19.50 2.15 10.81
N TRP A 241 -20.07 3.25 10.33
CA TRP A 241 -21.49 3.29 9.96
C TRP A 241 -21.84 2.25 8.89
N LEU A 242 -20.98 2.10 7.87
CA LEU A 242 -21.11 1.04 6.87
C LEU A 242 -20.97 -0.36 7.46
N ALA A 243 -20.12 -0.56 8.47
CA ALA A 243 -19.98 -1.84 9.14
C ALA A 243 -21.25 -2.21 9.92
N LEU A 244 -21.81 -1.28 10.72
CA LEU A 244 -23.08 -1.49 11.44
C LEU A 244 -24.21 -1.89 10.49
N ARG A 245 -24.37 -1.13 9.39
CA ARG A 245 -25.40 -1.39 8.39
C ARG A 245 -25.19 -2.71 7.63
N ARG A 246 -23.94 -3.10 7.41
CA ARG A 246 -23.60 -4.36 6.71
C ARG A 246 -23.81 -5.59 7.59
N TYR A 247 -23.50 -5.50 8.88
CA TYR A 247 -23.63 -6.61 9.81
C TYR A 247 -24.98 -6.65 10.52
N ASN A 248 -25.90 -5.75 10.17
CA ASN A 248 -27.23 -5.59 10.78
C ASN A 248 -27.16 -5.61 12.31
N LEU A 249 -26.13 -4.95 12.83
CA LEU A 249 -25.85 -4.92 14.25
C LEU A 249 -26.67 -3.76 14.85
N ASP A 250 -27.79 -4.06 15.49
CA ASP A 250 -28.59 -3.12 16.28
C ASP A 250 -27.91 -2.84 17.63
N VAL A 251 -26.69 -2.33 17.56
CA VAL A 251 -25.88 -2.04 18.74
C VAL A 251 -26.16 -0.61 19.20
N MET A 252 -26.59 -0.46 20.45
CA MET A 252 -26.89 0.84 21.05
C MET A 252 -25.99 1.08 22.27
N GLY A 253 -25.53 2.32 22.43
CA GLY A 253 -24.74 2.72 23.60
C GLY A 253 -23.34 2.10 23.67
N ASP A 254 -23.04 1.43 24.78
CA ASP A 254 -21.69 0.96 25.12
C ASP A 254 -21.18 -0.17 24.22
N GLU A 255 -22.05 -1.08 23.81
CA GLU A 255 -21.66 -2.14 22.87
C GLU A 255 -21.28 -1.57 21.48
N ALA A 256 -21.96 -0.51 21.01
CA ALA A 256 -21.61 0.14 19.74
C ALA A 256 -20.23 0.80 19.83
N PHE A 257 -19.93 1.41 20.98
CA PHE A 257 -18.63 2.01 21.25
C PHE A 257 -17.52 0.96 21.37
N TYR A 258 -17.80 -0.18 22.01
CA TYR A 258 -16.90 -1.34 22.03
C TYR A 258 -16.59 -1.82 20.61
N THR A 259 -17.62 -2.11 19.79
CA THR A 259 -17.46 -2.59 18.42
C THR A 259 -16.71 -1.57 17.57
N PHE A 260 -16.97 -0.27 17.75
CA PHE A 260 -16.24 0.81 17.10
C PHE A 260 -14.74 0.74 17.41
N LEU A 261 -14.38 0.70 18.69
CA LEU A 261 -12.99 0.69 19.13
C LEU A 261 -12.27 -0.57 18.65
N TYR A 262 -12.90 -1.73 18.83
CA TYR A 262 -12.36 -3.03 18.43
C TYR A 262 -12.10 -3.09 16.91
N LEU A 263 -13.11 -2.77 16.09
CA LEU A 263 -12.96 -2.78 14.64
C LEU A 263 -11.98 -1.70 14.16
N THR A 264 -11.96 -0.53 14.77
CA THR A 264 -11.04 0.55 14.39
C THR A 264 -9.59 0.16 14.69
N ARG A 265 -9.33 -0.43 15.86
CA ARG A 265 -8.01 -0.95 16.22
C ARG A 265 -7.55 -1.99 15.22
N ASP A 266 -8.32 -3.05 15.00
CA ASP A 266 -7.90 -4.17 14.14
C ASP A 266 -7.82 -3.75 12.66
N THR A 267 -8.67 -2.81 12.25
CA THR A 267 -8.69 -2.31 10.87
C THR A 267 -7.59 -1.31 10.56
N PHE A 268 -7.08 -0.53 11.51
CA PHE A 268 -6.08 0.51 11.21
C PHE A 268 -4.72 0.26 11.86
N SER A 269 -4.71 -0.36 13.04
CA SER A 269 -3.51 -0.61 13.84
C SER A 269 -3.53 -2.04 14.41
N PRO A 270 -3.23 -3.06 13.58
CA PRO A 270 -3.09 -4.45 14.02
C PRO A 270 -1.79 -4.68 14.83
N TRP A 271 -1.44 -3.78 15.75
CA TRP A 271 -0.20 -3.81 16.51
C TRP A 271 -0.16 -5.00 17.50
N GLU A 272 -1.30 -5.38 18.03
CA GLU A 272 -1.46 -6.51 18.96
C GLU A 272 -1.16 -7.85 18.30
N ASN A 273 -1.30 -7.96 16.97
CA ASN A 273 -0.95 -9.18 16.23
C ASN A 273 0.54 -9.50 16.34
N LEU A 274 1.40 -8.48 16.43
CA LEU A 274 2.82 -8.71 16.69
C LEU A 274 3.04 -9.30 18.09
N ALA A 275 2.33 -8.81 19.10
CA ALA A 275 2.41 -9.34 20.46
C ALA A 275 1.85 -10.78 20.54
N LEU A 276 0.73 -11.07 19.87
CA LEU A 276 0.17 -12.43 19.75
C LEU A 276 1.16 -13.40 19.09
N LEU A 277 1.90 -12.92 18.10
CA LEU A 277 2.91 -13.70 17.42
C LEU A 277 4.12 -13.98 18.32
N LEU A 278 4.54 -13.00 19.12
CA LEU A 278 5.61 -13.18 20.12
C LEU A 278 5.17 -14.10 21.27
N ASP A 279 3.92 -14.05 21.69
CA ASP A 279 3.36 -14.97 22.68
C ASP A 279 3.43 -16.43 22.22
N ASN A 280 3.23 -16.66 20.92
CA ASN A 280 3.30 -17.97 20.31
C ASN A 280 4.67 -18.26 19.67
N TYR A 281 5.73 -17.53 20.04
CA TYR A 281 7.04 -17.63 19.40
C TYR A 281 7.62 -19.05 19.40
N ALA A 282 7.41 -19.80 20.48
CA ALA A 282 7.88 -21.19 20.60
C ALA A 282 7.23 -22.16 19.60
N ARG A 283 6.06 -21.80 19.03
CA ARG A 283 5.35 -22.60 18.02
C ARG A 283 5.72 -22.22 16.59
N ILE A 284 6.53 -21.17 16.40
CA ILE A 284 6.89 -20.69 15.08
C ILE A 284 8.00 -21.56 14.50
N GLU A 285 7.67 -22.26 13.43
CA GLU A 285 8.64 -22.84 12.53
C GLU A 285 9.09 -21.79 11.51
N PHE A 286 10.35 -21.39 11.58
CA PHE A 286 10.88 -20.35 10.70
C PHE A 286 10.78 -20.74 9.23
N GLN A 287 10.05 -19.94 8.47
CA GLN A 287 9.75 -20.25 7.07
C GLN A 287 10.86 -19.78 6.11
N GLY A 288 11.89 -19.11 6.60
CA GLY A 288 12.94 -18.51 5.76
C GLY A 288 12.36 -17.53 4.76
N LEU A 289 12.89 -17.54 3.53
CA LEU A 289 12.38 -16.73 2.41
C LEU A 289 11.22 -17.42 1.65
N ALA A 290 10.75 -18.58 2.11
CA ALA A 290 9.68 -19.30 1.42
C ALA A 290 8.38 -18.48 1.28
N PRO A 291 7.92 -17.71 2.28
CA PRO A 291 6.70 -16.91 2.15
C PRO A 291 6.78 -15.88 1.02
N LEU A 292 7.94 -15.24 0.84
CA LEU A 292 8.20 -14.30 -0.26
C LEU A 292 8.00 -14.97 -1.62
N TRP A 293 8.52 -16.18 -1.81
CA TRP A 293 8.39 -16.92 -3.07
C TRP A 293 6.98 -17.49 -3.28
N ARG A 294 6.39 -18.05 -2.22
CA ARG A 294 5.02 -18.59 -2.25
C ARG A 294 4.01 -17.51 -2.63
N ASP A 295 4.18 -16.27 -2.19
CA ASP A 295 3.26 -15.19 -2.56
C ASP A 295 3.27 -14.87 -4.06
N PHE A 296 4.33 -15.25 -4.80
CA PHE A 296 4.33 -15.18 -6.27
C PHE A 296 3.47 -16.25 -6.94
N TYR A 297 3.15 -17.36 -6.25
CA TYR A 297 2.34 -18.43 -6.83
C TYR A 297 0.98 -17.91 -7.28
N VAL A 298 0.47 -16.87 -6.60
CA VAL A 298 -0.78 -16.17 -6.95
C VAL A 298 -0.79 -15.69 -8.40
N PHE A 299 0.37 -15.33 -8.96
CA PHE A 299 0.49 -14.84 -10.33
C PHE A 299 0.60 -15.94 -11.40
N ILE A 300 0.86 -17.19 -11.00
CA ILE A 300 0.99 -18.33 -11.92
C ILE A 300 -0.41 -18.88 -12.22
N PRO A 301 -0.89 -18.82 -13.47
CA PRO A 301 -2.20 -19.36 -13.82
C PRO A 301 -2.25 -20.89 -13.67
N THR A 302 -3.42 -21.43 -13.33
CA THR A 302 -3.62 -22.87 -13.14
C THR A 302 -3.41 -23.70 -14.41
N TRP A 303 -3.56 -23.10 -15.60
CA TRP A 303 -3.23 -23.78 -16.86
C TRP A 303 -1.72 -23.97 -17.07
N LEU A 304 -0.89 -23.10 -16.48
CA LEU A 304 0.57 -23.20 -16.54
C LEU A 304 1.12 -24.10 -15.44
N TRP A 305 0.43 -24.15 -14.29
CA TRP A 305 0.74 -25.06 -13.19
C TRP A 305 -0.56 -25.67 -12.62
N PRO A 306 -0.99 -26.84 -13.14
CA PRO A 306 -2.24 -27.49 -12.73
C PRO A 306 -2.24 -27.91 -11.25
N ASP A 307 -1.11 -28.45 -10.77
CA ASP A 307 -0.95 -28.94 -9.38
C ASP A 307 -0.59 -27.84 -8.38
N ARG A 308 -0.80 -26.57 -8.74
CA ARG A 308 -0.50 -25.45 -7.85
C ARG A 308 -1.38 -25.54 -6.59
N PRO A 309 -0.81 -25.36 -5.39
CA PRO A 309 -1.62 -25.28 -4.17
C PRO A 309 -2.61 -24.11 -4.25
N LEU A 310 -3.89 -24.41 -4.06
CA LEU A 310 -4.99 -23.44 -4.10
C LEU A 310 -4.84 -22.40 -2.97
N THR A 311 -4.39 -22.84 -1.81
CA THR A 311 -4.12 -22.04 -0.62
C THR A 311 -2.62 -21.79 -0.49
N VAL A 312 -2.19 -20.55 -0.74
CA VAL A 312 -0.78 -20.16 -0.63
C VAL A 312 -0.45 -19.84 0.82
N LEU A 313 0.51 -20.57 1.41
CA LEU A 313 0.99 -20.31 2.76
C LEU A 313 1.99 -19.13 2.78
N ASN A 314 1.46 -17.90 2.68
CA ASN A 314 2.20 -16.67 2.92
C ASN A 314 2.27 -16.35 4.43
N SER A 315 2.97 -15.29 4.83
CA SER A 315 3.15 -14.98 6.26
C SER A 315 1.83 -14.75 6.98
N ALA A 316 0.82 -14.19 6.31
CA ALA A 316 -0.51 -13.97 6.88
C ALA A 316 -1.31 -15.26 7.08
N ASN A 317 -1.32 -16.14 6.08
CA ASN A 317 -1.99 -17.43 6.20
C ASN A 317 -1.27 -18.34 7.20
N TYR A 318 0.07 -18.31 7.24
CA TYR A 318 0.84 -19.01 8.26
C TYR A 318 0.49 -18.53 9.68
N PHE A 319 0.50 -17.21 9.90
CA PHE A 319 0.12 -16.66 11.21
C PHE A 319 -1.31 -17.02 11.60
N THR A 320 -2.24 -16.99 10.65
CA THR A 320 -3.64 -17.29 10.92
C THR A 320 -3.87 -18.78 11.19
N TRP A 321 -3.27 -19.67 10.39
CA TRP A 321 -3.57 -21.10 10.42
C TRP A 321 -2.69 -21.85 11.40
N GLU A 322 -1.38 -21.65 11.33
CA GLU A 322 -0.42 -22.44 12.11
C GLU A 322 -0.22 -21.84 13.52
N VAL A 323 -0.24 -20.51 13.63
CA VAL A 323 0.00 -19.84 14.93
C VAL A 323 -1.29 -19.65 15.71
N LEU A 324 -2.32 -19.08 15.08
CA LEU A 324 -3.61 -18.80 15.72
C LEU A 324 -4.63 -19.96 15.66
N ASN A 325 -4.32 -21.04 14.95
CA ASN A 325 -5.21 -22.18 14.74
C ASN A 325 -6.62 -21.78 14.24
N ASN A 326 -6.66 -20.79 13.34
CA ASN A 326 -7.91 -20.20 12.83
C ASN A 326 -8.10 -20.47 11.33
N HIS A 327 -8.92 -21.47 10.99
CA HIS A 327 -9.21 -21.86 9.60
C HIS A 327 -10.49 -21.25 9.04
N SER A 328 -10.99 -20.15 9.60
CA SER A 328 -12.23 -19.47 9.16
C SER A 328 -12.18 -18.87 7.74
N GLY A 329 -11.06 -19.02 7.01
CA GLY A 329 -10.85 -18.46 5.69
C GLY A 329 -10.53 -16.96 5.68
N LEU A 330 -10.39 -16.33 6.85
CA LEU A 330 -9.98 -14.94 7.03
C LEU A 330 -8.49 -14.85 7.36
N ALA A 331 -7.70 -14.26 6.47
CA ALA A 331 -6.27 -14.04 6.73
C ALA A 331 -6.08 -12.82 7.65
N ILE A 332 -5.45 -13.04 8.80
CA ILE A 332 -5.03 -12.02 9.76
C ILE A 332 -3.60 -11.60 9.42
N SER A 333 -3.38 -10.30 9.29
CA SER A 333 -2.05 -9.79 8.98
C SER A 333 -1.11 -9.84 10.19
N PRO A 334 0.13 -10.36 10.03
CA PRO A 334 1.16 -10.33 11.05
C PRO A 334 1.90 -8.99 11.11
N THR A 335 1.58 -8.02 10.23
CA THR A 335 2.28 -6.74 10.03
C THR A 335 3.69 -6.87 9.44
N LEU A 336 4.32 -5.73 9.11
CA LEU A 336 5.71 -5.68 8.64
C LEU A 336 6.66 -6.47 9.54
N ILE A 337 6.63 -6.20 10.85
CA ILE A 337 7.57 -6.80 11.79
C ILE A 337 7.24 -8.27 12.02
N GLY A 338 5.97 -8.63 12.18
CA GLY A 338 5.60 -10.04 12.36
C GLY A 338 5.92 -10.88 11.13
N SER A 339 5.80 -10.33 9.91
CA SER A 339 6.25 -11.04 8.70
C SER A 339 7.75 -11.38 8.73
N LEU A 340 8.59 -10.49 9.28
CA LEU A 340 10.02 -10.73 9.46
C LEU A 340 10.27 -11.81 10.53
N VAL A 341 9.51 -11.77 11.63
CA VAL A 341 9.62 -12.77 12.70
C VAL A 341 9.24 -14.17 12.19
N VAL A 342 8.22 -14.31 11.35
CA VAL A 342 7.87 -15.60 10.71
C VAL A 342 9.00 -16.11 9.80
N MET A 343 9.70 -15.20 9.09
CA MET A 343 10.76 -15.58 8.17
C MET A 343 12.04 -16.03 8.87
N GLY A 344 12.47 -15.34 9.93
CA GLY A 344 13.77 -15.61 10.55
C GLY A 344 13.89 -15.19 12.02
N GLY A 345 12.76 -15.09 12.72
CA GLY A 345 12.71 -14.73 14.12
C GLY A 345 13.13 -13.29 14.41
N VAL A 346 13.51 -13.02 15.65
CA VAL A 346 13.92 -11.68 16.12
C VAL A 346 15.12 -11.14 15.33
N TRP A 347 16.01 -12.00 14.85
CA TRP A 347 17.20 -11.62 14.07
C TRP A 347 16.87 -11.07 12.68
N ALA A 348 15.70 -11.40 12.12
CA ALA A 348 15.26 -10.85 10.84
C ALA A 348 14.80 -9.38 10.95
N ILE A 349 14.46 -8.90 12.16
CA ILE A 349 14.00 -7.52 12.40
C ILE A 349 15.06 -6.48 11.99
N PRO A 350 16.32 -6.51 12.47
CA PRO A 350 17.33 -5.53 12.08
C PRO A 350 17.67 -5.59 10.58
N ILE A 351 17.75 -6.79 10.00
CA ILE A 351 18.04 -6.98 8.57
C ILE A 351 16.90 -6.41 7.72
N GLY A 352 15.66 -6.72 8.10
CA GLY A 352 14.46 -6.18 7.45
C GLY A 352 14.36 -4.67 7.58
N ALA A 353 14.72 -4.09 8.73
CA ALA A 353 14.75 -2.64 8.93
C ALA A 353 15.73 -1.95 7.97
N VAL A 354 16.92 -2.53 7.78
CA VAL A 354 17.90 -2.04 6.81
C VAL A 354 17.34 -2.15 5.38
N ALA A 355 16.79 -3.30 5.00
CA ALA A 355 16.22 -3.53 3.68
C ALA A 355 15.08 -2.54 3.37
N VAL A 356 14.16 -2.34 4.30
CA VAL A 356 13.07 -1.35 4.17
C VAL A 356 13.63 0.07 4.08
N GLY A 357 14.65 0.41 4.86
CA GLY A 357 15.34 1.71 4.77
C GLY A 357 15.87 1.98 3.37
N MET A 358 16.47 0.97 2.74
CA MET A 358 17.00 1.03 1.37
C MET A 358 15.91 1.12 0.32
N ILE A 359 14.81 0.37 0.49
CA ILE A 359 13.64 0.41 -0.40
C ILE A 359 13.01 1.80 -0.40
N ILE A 360 12.70 2.36 0.77
CA ILE A 360 12.10 3.70 0.87
C ILE A 360 13.03 4.76 0.25
N LYS A 361 14.33 4.65 0.53
CA LYS A 361 15.35 5.53 -0.07
C LYS A 361 15.39 5.44 -1.59
N ALA A 362 15.23 4.24 -2.16
CA ALA A 362 15.18 4.05 -3.61
C ALA A 362 13.95 4.75 -4.22
N PHE A 363 12.77 4.60 -3.60
CA PHE A 363 11.56 5.32 -4.03
C PHE A 363 11.72 6.84 -3.96
N ASP A 364 12.31 7.35 -2.87
CA ASP A 364 12.61 8.78 -2.72
C ASP A 364 13.57 9.28 -3.79
N ALA A 365 14.61 8.50 -4.11
CA ALA A 365 15.56 8.86 -5.15
C ALA A 365 14.90 8.91 -6.55
N ILE A 366 14.00 7.97 -6.87
CA ILE A 366 13.27 7.97 -8.14
C ILE A 366 12.30 9.15 -8.21
N TYR A 367 11.60 9.44 -7.11
CA TYR A 367 10.67 10.55 -7.03
C TYR A 367 11.36 11.91 -7.18
N GLN A 368 12.47 12.13 -6.47
CA GLN A 368 13.25 13.36 -6.58
C GLN A 368 13.79 13.56 -8.00
N ARG A 369 14.24 12.48 -8.66
CA ARG A 369 14.62 12.54 -10.09
C ARG A 369 13.43 12.95 -10.95
N GLY A 370 12.25 12.37 -10.74
CA GLY A 370 11.04 12.72 -11.48
C GLY A 370 10.61 14.19 -11.28
N CYS A 371 10.92 14.80 -10.14
CA CYS A 371 10.66 16.23 -9.87
C CYS A 371 11.69 17.17 -10.49
N LEU A 372 12.96 16.74 -10.58
CA LEU A 372 14.07 17.53 -11.13
C LEU A 372 14.23 17.37 -12.66
N GLU A 373 13.54 16.41 -13.26
CA GLU A 373 13.63 16.11 -14.69
C GLU A 373 13.15 17.29 -15.54
N THR A 374 13.97 17.71 -16.51
CA THR A 374 13.64 18.83 -17.42
C THR A 374 12.58 18.42 -18.43
N ASN A 375 12.57 17.15 -18.83
CA ASN A 375 11.54 16.60 -19.70
C ASN A 375 10.27 16.27 -18.90
N ARG A 376 9.23 17.10 -19.08
CA ARG A 376 7.89 16.95 -18.47
C ARG A 376 7.30 15.55 -18.66
N TYR A 377 7.55 14.90 -19.80
CA TYR A 377 7.00 13.57 -20.10
C TYR A 377 7.67 12.48 -19.27
N THR A 378 9.01 12.47 -19.21
CA THR A 378 9.76 11.56 -18.34
C THR A 378 9.41 11.79 -16.88
N GLY A 379 9.35 13.06 -16.44
CA GLY A 379 8.97 13.43 -15.09
C GLY A 379 7.58 12.91 -14.70
N ALA A 380 6.60 13.03 -15.60
CA ALA A 380 5.24 12.52 -15.37
C ALA A 380 5.18 11.00 -15.22
N ILE A 381 5.94 10.25 -16.03
CA ILE A 381 6.01 8.78 -15.93
C ILE A 381 6.66 8.35 -14.60
N LEU A 382 7.78 8.98 -14.22
CA LEU A 382 8.48 8.65 -12.97
C LEU A 382 7.62 8.98 -11.75
N GLN A 383 6.99 10.15 -11.73
CA GLN A 383 6.07 10.53 -10.65
C GLN A 383 4.85 9.61 -10.61
N SER A 384 4.28 9.26 -11.76
CA SER A 384 3.16 8.31 -11.83
C SER A 384 3.54 6.91 -11.33
N PHE A 385 4.75 6.43 -11.62
CA PHE A 385 5.25 5.15 -11.11
C PHE A 385 5.37 5.19 -9.57
N CYS A 386 6.02 6.24 -9.04
CA CYS A 386 6.19 6.43 -7.60
C CYS A 386 4.84 6.54 -6.87
N PHE A 387 3.92 7.37 -7.37
CA PHE A 387 2.59 7.51 -6.77
C PHE A 387 1.74 6.25 -6.94
N GLY A 388 1.85 5.53 -8.06
CA GLY A 388 1.21 4.22 -8.23
C GLY A 388 1.69 3.19 -7.19
N ALA A 389 2.96 3.27 -6.77
CA ALA A 389 3.54 2.39 -5.77
C ALA A 389 3.19 2.75 -4.31
N VAL A 390 2.55 3.90 -4.04
CA VAL A 390 2.16 4.34 -2.69
C VAL A 390 1.28 3.30 -1.99
N PHE A 391 0.36 2.65 -2.72
CA PHE A 391 -0.46 1.57 -2.16
C PHE A 391 0.40 0.39 -1.67
N ASN A 392 1.43 0.02 -2.43
CA ASN A 392 2.32 -1.05 -2.03
C ASN A 392 3.03 -0.68 -0.71
N MET A 393 3.30 0.60 -0.46
CA MET A 393 3.85 1.02 0.84
C MET A 393 2.88 0.81 2.01
N ILE A 394 1.58 0.94 1.78
CA ILE A 394 0.56 0.59 2.79
C ILE A 394 0.62 -0.90 3.09
N VAL A 395 0.69 -1.73 2.03
CA VAL A 395 0.86 -3.19 2.15
C VAL A 395 2.14 -3.55 2.90
N LEU A 396 3.24 -2.84 2.65
CA LEU A 396 4.50 -3.06 3.35
C LEU A 396 4.35 -2.91 4.86
N ALA A 397 3.80 -1.79 5.32
CA ALA A 397 3.62 -1.55 6.75
C ALA A 397 2.61 -2.51 7.37
N ARG A 398 1.48 -2.71 6.68
CA ARG A 398 0.31 -3.38 7.25
C ARG A 398 0.27 -4.88 7.08
N GLU A 399 0.70 -5.41 5.94
CA GLU A 399 0.56 -6.83 5.58
C GLU A 399 1.87 -7.59 5.80
N GLY A 400 2.99 -7.02 5.35
CA GLY A 400 4.28 -7.71 5.45
C GLY A 400 5.24 -7.39 4.31
N LEU A 401 6.50 -7.79 4.50
CA LEU A 401 7.54 -7.65 3.48
C LEU A 401 7.33 -8.62 2.30
N ASP A 402 6.79 -9.81 2.54
CA ASP A 402 6.43 -10.80 1.52
C ASP A 402 5.35 -10.28 0.57
N ALA A 403 4.22 -9.85 1.13
CA ALA A 403 3.10 -9.32 0.36
C ALA A 403 3.48 -8.04 -0.39
N PHE A 404 4.37 -7.22 0.17
CA PHE A 404 4.95 -6.08 -0.52
C PHE A 404 5.84 -6.49 -1.69
N GLY A 405 6.78 -7.42 -1.45
CA GLY A 405 7.76 -7.84 -2.43
C GLY A 405 7.11 -8.37 -3.70
N SER A 406 6.14 -9.28 -3.55
CA SER A 406 5.42 -9.86 -4.69
C SER A 406 4.66 -8.79 -5.49
N ARG A 407 3.97 -7.87 -4.82
CA ARG A 407 3.16 -6.83 -5.47
C ARG A 407 4.01 -5.76 -6.13
N VAL A 408 5.10 -5.32 -5.52
CA VAL A 408 6.01 -4.34 -6.12
C VAL A 408 6.74 -4.92 -7.31
N VAL A 409 7.28 -6.14 -7.20
CA VAL A 409 7.96 -6.78 -8.33
C VAL A 409 7.00 -6.94 -9.50
N PHE A 410 5.78 -7.45 -9.24
CA PHE A 410 4.74 -7.55 -10.26
C PHE A 410 4.39 -6.19 -10.86
N PHE A 411 4.18 -5.17 -10.02
CA PHE A 411 3.90 -3.80 -10.47
C PHE A 411 5.02 -3.26 -11.37
N CYS A 412 6.28 -3.42 -10.97
CA CYS A 412 7.45 -2.99 -11.74
C CYS A 412 7.54 -3.70 -13.09
N ILE A 413 7.35 -5.02 -13.12
CA ILE A 413 7.43 -5.82 -14.36
C ILE A 413 6.36 -5.38 -15.35
N ILE A 414 5.09 -5.30 -14.93
CA ILE A 414 4.00 -4.94 -15.82
C ILE A 414 4.11 -3.47 -16.26
N PHE A 415 4.49 -2.56 -15.35
CA PHE A 415 4.69 -1.16 -15.71
C PHE A 415 5.84 -0.99 -16.72
N ALA A 416 6.96 -1.69 -16.51
CA ALA A 416 8.08 -1.70 -17.44
C ALA A 416 7.71 -2.34 -18.79
N ALA A 417 6.92 -3.41 -18.79
CA ALA A 417 6.41 -4.04 -20.01
C ALA A 417 5.50 -3.08 -20.80
N CYS A 418 4.61 -2.35 -20.12
CA CYS A 418 3.75 -1.34 -20.75
C CYS A 418 4.58 -0.19 -21.35
N LEU A 419 5.61 0.28 -20.65
CA LEU A 419 6.55 1.28 -21.15
C LEU A 419 7.33 0.76 -22.37
N GLY A 420 7.84 -0.46 -22.31
CA GLY A 420 8.54 -1.11 -23.42
C GLY A 420 7.64 -1.26 -24.65
N MET A 421 6.40 -1.71 -24.44
CA MET A 421 5.40 -1.82 -25.51
C MET A 421 5.08 -0.45 -26.13
N ALA A 422 4.95 0.60 -25.31
CA ALA A 422 4.73 1.95 -25.81
C ALA A 422 5.89 2.44 -26.67
N LYS A 423 7.14 2.15 -26.29
CA LYS A 423 8.33 2.47 -27.08
C LYS A 423 8.38 1.68 -28.41
N LEU A 424 8.06 0.39 -28.38
CA LEU A 424 8.00 -0.45 -29.57
C LEU A 424 6.92 0.04 -30.54
N LEU A 425 5.72 0.35 -30.05
CA LEU A 425 4.63 0.90 -30.85
C LEU A 425 4.99 2.28 -31.41
N PHE A 426 5.62 3.14 -30.63
CA PHE A 426 6.13 4.42 -31.13
C PHE A 426 7.10 4.22 -32.28
N TRP A 427 8.07 3.31 -32.13
CA TRP A 427 9.05 3.01 -33.18
C TRP A 427 8.41 2.44 -34.45
N LEU A 428 7.41 1.57 -34.31
CA LEU A 428 6.64 1.05 -35.44
C LEU A 428 5.84 2.16 -36.16
N LEU A 429 5.18 3.04 -35.40
CA LEU A 429 4.42 4.17 -35.95
C LEU A 429 5.31 5.22 -36.62
N ASP A 430 6.52 5.42 -36.08
CA ASP A 430 7.53 6.30 -36.66
C ASP A 430 8.05 5.74 -37.99
N ARG A 431 8.37 4.44 -38.04
CA ARG A 431 8.74 3.74 -39.29
C ARG A 431 7.61 3.74 -40.32
N ALA A 432 6.36 3.72 -39.88
CA ALA A 432 5.19 3.83 -40.76
C ALA A 432 4.89 5.27 -41.21
N GLY A 433 5.65 6.28 -40.76
CA GLY A 433 5.47 7.69 -41.13
C GLY A 433 4.21 8.36 -40.56
N LEU A 434 3.57 7.74 -39.56
CA LEU A 434 2.32 8.23 -38.97
C LEU A 434 2.54 9.34 -37.92
N ILE A 435 3.79 9.57 -37.50
CA ILE A 435 4.15 10.57 -36.50
C ILE A 435 4.58 11.86 -37.21
N ARG A 436 3.70 12.87 -37.19
CA ARG A 436 4.00 14.19 -37.76
C ARG A 436 4.90 14.98 -36.81
N ASP A 437 6.12 15.20 -37.26
CA ASP A 437 7.10 16.00 -36.52
C ASP A 437 6.70 17.49 -36.56
N ARG A 438 6.30 18.05 -35.40
CA ARG A 438 5.77 19.43 -35.33
C ARG A 438 6.87 20.49 -35.56
N SER A 439 8.14 20.10 -35.46
CA SER A 439 9.32 20.96 -35.66
C SER A 439 9.47 21.47 -37.10
N ARG A 440 9.02 20.69 -38.10
CA ARG A 440 9.16 21.08 -39.52
C ARG A 440 8.26 22.22 -40.00
N ARG A 441 7.31 22.71 -39.18
CA ARG A 441 6.43 23.82 -39.58
C ARG A 441 6.99 25.23 -39.33
N VAL A 442 8.04 25.39 -38.54
CA VAL A 442 8.57 26.74 -38.23
C VAL A 442 9.59 27.24 -39.27
N LEU A 443 10.16 26.36 -40.09
CA LEU A 443 11.18 26.71 -41.09
C LEU A 443 10.65 26.96 -42.52
N HIS A 444 9.32 26.90 -42.73
CA HIS A 444 8.71 27.29 -43.99
C HIS A 444 7.61 28.32 -43.75
N SER A 445 8.03 29.54 -43.41
CA SER A 445 7.30 30.75 -43.77
C SER A 445 8.13 31.49 -44.81
N PRO A 446 7.96 31.21 -46.13
CA PRO A 446 8.29 32.21 -47.13
C PRO A 446 7.12 33.18 -47.19
N LEU A 447 7.37 34.42 -46.77
CA LEU A 447 6.96 35.68 -47.39
C LEU A 447 7.23 36.82 -46.40
#